data_AF-A0A0E9NK99-F1
#
_entry.id   AF-A0A0E9NK99-F1
#
_cell.length_a   1.000
_cell.length_b   1.000
_cell.length_c   1.000
_cell.angle_alpha   90.00
_cell.angle_beta   90.00
_cell.angle_gamma   90.00
#
_symmetry.space_group_name_H-M   'P 1'
#
loop_
_entity.id
_entity.type
_entity.pdbx_description
1 polymer ?
#
loop_
_entity_poly.entity_id
_entity_poly.type
_entity_poly.pdbx_seq_one_letter_code
_entity_poly.pdbx_strand_id
1 'polypeptide(L)'
;MDNFFALFRRYLAHKSQKPLDWDAIKPPRADQVVDYETLSDADPASSEVKGFLDKLAVLKLNGGLGTTMGCVGPKSVIEVREGNTFLDLSVRQIEVSFAQNERKARRRH
;
A
#
# COMPACT_ATOMS: atom_id res chain seq x y z
N MET A 1 -8.06 -24.82 3.96
CA MET A 1 -9.53 -25.03 3.81
C MET A 1 -10.30 -24.45 4.99
N ASP A 2 -9.79 -24.52 6.22
CA ASP A 2 -10.51 -24.08 7.43
C ASP A 2 -10.91 -22.60 7.42
N ASN A 3 -10.02 -21.70 6.96
CA ASN A 3 -10.33 -20.27 6.88
C ASN A 3 -11.46 -19.97 5.87
N PHE A 4 -11.52 -20.71 4.76
CA PHE A 4 -12.62 -20.61 3.81
C PHE A 4 -13.94 -21.03 4.47
N PHE A 5 -13.96 -22.16 5.18
CA PHE A 5 -15.16 -22.61 5.89
C PHE A 5 -15.57 -21.66 7.01
N ALA A 6 -14.62 -21.05 7.73
CA ALA A 6 -14.92 -20.03 8.74
C ALA A 6 -15.63 -18.82 8.12
N LEU A 7 -15.10 -18.29 7.01
CA LEU A 7 -15.72 -17.19 6.27
C LEU A 7 -17.08 -17.57 5.69
N PHE A 8 -17.21 -18.77 5.12
CA PHE A 8 -18.46 -19.26 4.54
C PHE A 8 -19.55 -19.46 5.60
N ARG A 9 -19.21 -20.04 6.76
CA ARG A 9 -20.13 -20.18 7.90
C ARG A 9 -20.57 -18.82 8.41
N ARG A 10 -19.65 -17.86 8.55
CA ARG A 10 -19.98 -16.48 8.92
C ARG A 10 -20.91 -15.83 7.89
N TYR A 11 -20.63 -16.02 6.59
CA TYR A 11 -21.51 -15.51 5.54
C TYR A 11 -22.93 -16.06 5.68
N LEU A 12 -23.09 -17.37 5.86
CA LEU A 12 -24.42 -17.99 6.04
C LEU A 12 -25.13 -17.48 7.30
N ALA A 13 -24.41 -17.34 8.41
CA ALA A 13 -24.98 -16.86 9.68
C ALA A 13 -25.43 -15.39 9.63
N HIS A 14 -24.76 -14.55 8.83
CA HIS A 14 -24.97 -13.10 8.82
C HIS A 14 -25.60 -12.59 7.50
N LYS A 15 -25.96 -13.47 6.56
CA LYS A 15 -26.49 -13.10 5.23
C LYS A 15 -27.72 -12.21 5.28
N SER A 16 -28.56 -12.36 6.31
CA SER A 16 -29.82 -11.64 6.50
C SER A 16 -29.78 -10.60 7.61
N GLN A 17 -28.61 -10.33 8.22
CA GLN A 17 -28.51 -9.29 9.22
C GLN A 17 -28.77 -7.91 8.60
N LYS A 18 -29.44 -7.06 9.38
CA LYS A 18 -29.63 -5.65 9.00
C LYS A 18 -28.27 -5.04 8.68
N PRO A 19 -28.15 -4.26 7.59
CA PRO A 19 -26.97 -3.45 7.36
C PRO A 19 -26.70 -2.55 8.56
N LEU A 20 -25.48 -2.03 8.62
CA LEU A 20 -24.98 -1.12 9.64
C LEU A 20 -26.03 -0.08 10.09
N ASP A 21 -26.16 0.10 11.41
CA ASP A 21 -27.07 1.08 11.99
C ASP A 21 -26.57 2.50 11.69
N TRP A 22 -27.29 3.20 10.82
CA TRP A 22 -26.90 4.53 10.35
C TRP A 22 -26.92 5.58 11.48
N ASP A 23 -27.81 5.43 12.46
CA ASP A 23 -27.94 6.37 13.57
C ASP A 23 -26.73 6.30 14.54
N ALA A 24 -26.00 5.18 14.50
CA ALA A 24 -24.79 4.98 15.28
C ALA A 24 -23.53 5.57 14.61
N ILE A 25 -23.60 5.96 13.33
CA ILE A 25 -22.46 6.54 12.61
C ILE A 25 -22.24 7.98 13.05
N LYS A 26 -21.00 8.30 13.43
CA LYS A 26 -20.58 9.66 13.77
C LYS A 26 -19.33 10.02 12.96
N PRO A 27 -19.16 11.30 12.56
CA PRO A 27 -17.92 11.75 11.96
C PRO A 27 -16.73 11.40 12.86
N PRO A 28 -15.58 11.04 12.28
CA PRO A 28 -14.37 10.82 13.06
C PRO A 28 -14.00 12.10 13.80
N ARG A 29 -13.42 11.94 14.99
CA ARG A 29 -12.86 13.06 15.75
C ARG A 29 -11.60 13.57 15.05
N ALA A 30 -11.22 14.82 15.33
CA ALA A 30 -10.07 15.48 14.69
C ALA A 30 -8.73 14.75 14.94
N ASP A 31 -8.62 13.97 16.01
CA ASP A 31 -7.44 13.16 16.35
C ASP A 31 -7.40 11.80 15.63
N GLN A 32 -8.52 11.34 15.05
CA GLN A 32 -8.61 10.06 14.36
C GLN A 32 -8.21 10.14 12.88
N VAL A 33 -8.30 11.34 12.29
CA VAL A 33 -7.89 11.62 10.91
C VAL A 33 -7.09 12.91 10.92
N VAL A 34 -5.77 12.75 10.92
CA VAL A 34 -4.80 13.87 10.95
C VAL A 34 -4.58 14.41 9.54
N ASP A 35 -4.56 15.72 9.39
CA ASP A 35 -4.29 16.38 8.11
C ASP A 35 -2.82 16.24 7.71
N TYR A 36 -2.57 15.94 6.44
CA TYR A 36 -1.22 15.71 5.91
C TYR A 36 -0.32 16.93 6.11
N GLU A 37 -0.87 18.15 5.94
CA GLU A 37 -0.12 19.41 6.09
C GLU A 37 0.38 19.66 7.52
N THR A 38 -0.18 18.95 8.51
CA THR A 38 0.23 19.07 9.91
C THR A 38 1.35 18.12 10.30
N LEU A 39 1.72 17.18 9.42
CA LEU A 39 2.82 16.27 9.64
C LEU A 39 4.15 17.01 9.51
N SER A 40 5.08 16.74 10.42
CA SER A 40 6.43 17.31 10.34
C SER A 40 7.18 16.77 9.14
N ASP A 41 7.75 17.65 8.32
CA ASP A 41 8.67 17.25 7.27
C ASP A 41 9.89 16.54 7.86
N ALA A 42 10.27 15.42 7.24
CA ALA A 42 11.49 14.72 7.57
C ALA A 42 12.61 15.15 6.62
N ASP A 43 13.80 15.46 7.15
CA ASP A 43 14.98 15.64 6.31
C ASP A 43 15.40 14.27 5.72
N PRO A 44 15.32 14.06 4.39
CA PRO A 44 15.70 12.80 3.77
C PRO A 44 17.19 12.45 3.94
N ALA A 45 18.04 13.40 4.35
CA ALA A 45 19.45 13.19 4.64
C ALA A 45 19.72 12.82 6.11
N SER A 46 18.72 12.88 6.98
CA SER A 46 18.86 12.52 8.40
C SER A 46 19.11 11.03 8.60
N SER A 47 19.85 10.68 9.65
CA SER A 47 20.08 9.28 10.03
C SER A 47 18.82 8.58 10.55
N GLU A 48 17.83 9.35 11.00
CA GLU A 48 16.55 8.83 11.50
C GLU A 48 15.70 8.26 10.37
N VAL A 49 15.62 8.96 9.24
CA VAL A 49 14.90 8.48 8.04
C VAL A 49 15.45 7.15 7.56
N LYS A 50 16.78 6.97 7.57
CA LYS A 50 17.40 5.67 7.28
C LYS A 50 16.89 4.58 8.21
N GLY A 51 16.88 4.83 9.53
CA GLY A 51 16.40 3.86 10.51
C GLY A 51 14.93 3.51 10.37
N PHE A 52 14.09 4.42 9.86
CA PHE A 52 12.70 4.14 9.53
C PHE A 52 12.56 3.30 8.25
N LEU A 53 13.33 3.63 7.20
CA LEU A 53 13.30 2.88 5.94
C LEU A 53 13.78 1.44 6.11
N ASP A 54 14.78 1.20 6.96
CA ASP A 54 15.28 -0.16 7.24
C ASP A 54 14.23 -1.07 7.91
N LYS A 55 13.17 -0.48 8.51
CA LYS A 55 12.04 -1.19 9.12
C LYS A 55 10.80 -1.24 8.21
N LEU A 56 10.82 -0.53 7.09
CA LEU A 56 9.66 -0.36 6.21
C LEU A 56 9.57 -1.52 5.21
N ALA A 57 8.41 -2.16 5.13
CA ALA A 57 8.07 -3.11 4.08
C ALA A 57 6.99 -2.53 3.16
N VAL A 58 7.20 -2.61 1.84
CA VAL A 58 6.23 -2.15 0.83
C VAL A 58 5.54 -3.36 0.20
N LEU A 59 4.25 -3.51 0.47
CA LEU A 59 3.39 -4.53 -0.15
C LEU A 59 2.54 -3.90 -1.26
N LYS A 60 2.56 -4.48 -2.46
CA LYS A 60 1.66 -4.12 -3.56
C LYS A 60 0.70 -5.27 -3.83
N LEU A 61 -0.60 -5.02 -3.73
CA LEU A 61 -1.64 -6.02 -4.01
C LEU A 61 -1.78 -6.22 -5.53
N ASN A 62 -1.41 -7.40 -6.03
CA ASN A 62 -1.40 -7.73 -7.46
C ASN A 62 -2.34 -8.88 -7.84
N GLY A 63 -3.41 -9.10 -7.07
CA GLY A 63 -4.40 -10.14 -7.38
C GLY A 63 -5.37 -9.75 -8.50
N GLY A 64 -5.36 -8.48 -8.93
CA GLY A 64 -6.27 -7.96 -9.94
C GLY A 64 -5.82 -8.30 -11.36
N LEU A 65 -6.75 -8.77 -12.18
CA LEU A 65 -6.54 -9.02 -13.61
C LEU A 65 -6.81 -7.77 -14.45
N GLY A 66 -6.13 -7.67 -15.58
CA GLY A 66 -6.30 -6.61 -16.58
C GLY A 66 -7.54 -6.75 -17.47
N THR A 67 -8.45 -7.67 -17.15
CA THR A 67 -9.57 -8.06 -18.03
C THR A 67 -10.52 -6.90 -18.34
N THR A 68 -10.76 -6.00 -17.39
CA THR A 68 -11.56 -4.78 -17.63
C THR A 68 -10.94 -3.86 -18.69
N MET A 69 -9.63 -3.96 -18.92
CA MET A 69 -8.90 -3.18 -19.92
C MET A 69 -8.60 -3.98 -21.20
N GLY A 70 -9.23 -5.16 -21.38
CA GLY A 70 -9.05 -6.01 -22.55
C GLY A 70 -7.72 -6.76 -22.59
N CYS A 71 -6.91 -6.70 -21.53
CA CYS A 71 -5.62 -7.37 -21.44
C CYS A 71 -5.76 -8.75 -20.79
N VAL A 72 -4.92 -9.70 -21.24
CA VAL A 72 -4.78 -11.02 -20.61
C VAL A 72 -3.64 -10.97 -19.60
N GLY A 73 -3.92 -11.31 -18.34
CA GLY A 73 -2.92 -11.38 -17.27
C GLY A 73 -3.11 -10.36 -16.14
N PRO A 74 -2.14 -10.28 -15.22
CA PRO A 74 -2.19 -9.33 -14.09
C PRO A 74 -2.24 -7.89 -14.56
N LYS A 75 -2.94 -7.03 -13.82
CA LYS A 75 -3.00 -5.60 -14.16
C LYS A 75 -1.63 -4.92 -14.06
N SER A 76 -0.73 -5.45 -13.22
CA SER A 76 0.59 -4.85 -12.99
C SER A 76 1.54 -4.91 -14.17
N VAL A 77 1.37 -5.87 -15.09
CA VAL A 77 2.28 -6.08 -16.25
C VAL A 77 1.87 -5.26 -17.47
N ILE A 78 0.85 -4.42 -17.33
CA ILE A 78 0.38 -3.57 -18.41
C ILE A 78 1.32 -2.39 -18.53
N GLU A 79 1.76 -2.13 -19.76
CA GLU A 79 2.59 -0.97 -20.08
C GLU A 79 1.80 0.32 -19.84
N VAL A 80 2.42 1.24 -19.10
CA VAL A 80 1.83 2.53 -18.72
C VAL A 80 2.50 3.67 -19.46
N ARG A 81 3.83 3.67 -19.50
CA ARG A 81 4.60 4.77 -20.07
C ARG A 81 6.00 4.33 -20.50
N GLU A 82 6.38 4.66 -21.73
CA GLU A 82 7.75 4.48 -22.26
C GLU A 82 8.27 3.04 -22.09
N GLY A 83 7.47 2.03 -22.43
CA GLY A 83 7.85 0.63 -22.27
C GLY A 83 7.78 0.09 -20.84
N ASN A 84 7.40 0.91 -19.85
CA ASN A 84 7.41 0.52 -18.44
C ASN A 84 6.03 0.12 -17.96
N THR A 85 5.96 -1.01 -17.27
CA THR A 85 4.75 -1.50 -16.62
C THR A 85 4.54 -0.86 -15.24
N PHE A 86 3.36 -1.02 -14.65
CA PHE A 86 3.12 -0.59 -13.25
C PHE A 86 4.11 -1.23 -12.27
N LEU A 87 4.48 -2.48 -12.52
CA LEU A 87 5.45 -3.18 -11.68
C LEU A 87 6.84 -2.56 -11.83
N ASP A 88 7.28 -2.27 -13.06
CA ASP A 88 8.59 -1.65 -13.31
C ASP A 88 8.69 -0.27 -12.65
N LEU A 89 7.63 0.54 -12.74
CA LEU A 89 7.57 1.84 -12.09
C LEU A 89 7.64 1.72 -10.57
N SER A 90 6.97 0.72 -9.98
CA SER A 90 7.02 0.47 -8.53
C SER A 90 8.41 0.03 -8.07
N VAL A 91 9.07 -0.85 -8.83
CA VAL A 91 10.43 -1.29 -8.55
C VAL A 91 11.41 -0.11 -8.63
N ARG A 92 11.34 0.69 -9.70
CA ARG A 92 12.19 1.88 -9.85
C ARG A 92 12.03 2.89 -8.72
N GLN A 93 10.81 3.13 -8.26
CA GLN A 93 10.56 4.01 -7.11
C GLN A 93 11.30 3.51 -5.86
N ILE A 94 11.18 2.22 -5.57
CA ILE A 94 11.85 1.57 -4.44
C ILE A 94 13.37 1.63 -4.61
N GLU A 95 13.89 1.27 -5.77
CA GLU A 95 15.33 1.31 -6.06
C GLU A 95 15.92 2.70 -5.86
N VAL A 96 15.27 3.76 -6.33
CA VAL A 96 15.74 5.14 -6.12
C VAL A 96 15.74 5.50 -4.63
N SER A 97 14.68 5.16 -3.91
CA SER A 97 14.57 5.44 -2.46
C SER A 97 15.62 4.71 -1.62
N PHE A 98 15.90 3.43 -1.93
CA PHE A 98 16.87 2.62 -1.16
C PHE A 98 18.33 2.80 -1.65
N ALA A 99 18.58 3.03 -2.95
CA ALA A 99 19.94 3.23 -3.47
C ALA A 99 20.55 4.58 -3.04
N GLN A 100 19.73 5.62 -2.84
CA GLN A 100 20.18 6.88 -2.24
C GLN A 100 20.69 6.70 -0.80
N ASN A 101 20.15 5.70 -0.08
CA ASN A 101 20.54 5.37 1.29
C ASN A 101 21.91 4.66 1.33
N GLU A 102 22.17 3.71 0.41
CA GLU A 102 23.43 2.96 0.37
C GLU A 102 24.63 3.80 -0.12
N ARG A 103 24.45 4.62 -1.17
CA ARG A 103 25.54 5.46 -1.72
C ARG A 103 26.03 6.51 -0.73
N LYS A 104 25.18 6.99 0.17
CA LYS A 104 25.56 7.94 1.23
C LYS A 104 26.22 7.27 2.42
N ALA A 105 25.82 6.04 2.77
CA ALA A 105 26.47 5.26 3.83
C ALA A 105 27.95 4.95 3.52
N ARG A 106 28.28 4.66 2.25
CA ARG A 106 29.65 4.36 1.79
C ARG A 106 30.58 5.57 1.67
N ARG A 107 30.07 6.81 1.74
CA ARG A 107 30.87 8.05 1.70
C ARG A 107 31.28 8.57 3.09
N ARG A 108 30.85 7.88 4.16
CA ARG A 108 31.18 8.20 5.57
C ARG A 108 32.18 7.19 6.18
N HIS A 109 32.88 6.44 5.34
CA HIS A 109 34.08 5.66 5.65
C HIS A 109 35.17 6.10 4.68
#